data_AF-A0A183T2M3-F1
#
_entry.id   AF-A0A183T2M3-F1
#
_cell.length_a   1.000
_cell.length_b   1.000
_cell.length_c   1.000
_cell.angle_alpha   90.00
_cell.angle_beta   90.00
_cell.angle_gamma   90.00
#
_symmetry.space_group_name_H-M   'P 1'
#
loop_
_entity.id
_entity.type
_entity.pdbx_description
1 polymer ?
#
loop_
_entity_poly.entity_id
_entity_poly.type
_entity_poly.pdbx_seq_one_letter_code
_entity_poly.pdbx_strand_id
1 'polypeptide(L)'
;MGHGFVLVGERPELAWAAYGVAVAPTDTLRKLLADASQNDSAASGDAAQQEDEIAKLQRRLAFYRNVLNFRVVHLKDNRFQFIFYGLSEDPEDFCYVTFAQPPTTAGKTADMLVDLVRCNPPISDIERLVNFLNQTGDYRSFLIVLRKRFQRYFQLRKAVSAKLSAAAVCGDKVMTSKQVSSSQ
;
A
#
# COMPACT_ATOMS: atom_id res chain seq x y z
N MET A 1 -25.29 -10.48 -29.41
CA MET A 1 -26.18 -10.07 -28.31
C MET A 1 -25.30 -9.87 -27.09
N GLY A 2 -25.22 -8.63 -26.61
CA GLY A 2 -24.29 -8.23 -25.56
C GLY A 2 -24.80 -8.61 -24.17
N HIS A 3 -23.97 -9.30 -23.41
CA HIS A 3 -24.13 -9.40 -21.96
C HIS A 3 -23.26 -8.31 -21.32
N GLY A 4 -23.88 -7.14 -21.12
CA GLY A 4 -23.35 -6.14 -20.21
C GLY A 4 -23.55 -6.64 -18.78
N PHE A 5 -22.45 -6.90 -18.08
CA PHE A 5 -22.50 -7.07 -16.63
C PHE A 5 -22.69 -5.70 -15.99
N VAL A 6 -23.93 -5.44 -15.63
CA VAL A 6 -24.39 -4.31 -14.86
C VAL A 6 -23.92 -4.50 -13.42
N LEU A 7 -22.83 -3.81 -13.03
CA LEU A 7 -22.45 -3.64 -11.62
C LEU A 7 -23.39 -2.60 -10.99
N VAL A 8 -24.61 -3.02 -10.68
CA VAL A 8 -25.53 -2.25 -9.84
C VAL A 8 -25.15 -2.44 -8.38
N GLY A 9 -24.73 -1.33 -7.75
CA GLY A 9 -25.45 -0.89 -6.56
C GLY A 9 -24.99 -1.40 -5.20
N GLU A 10 -23.70 -1.54 -4.92
CA GLU A 10 -23.23 -1.47 -3.52
C GLU A 10 -22.23 -0.33 -3.34
N ARG A 11 -22.66 0.65 -2.55
CA ARG A 11 -21.99 1.92 -2.27
C ARG A 11 -20.51 1.70 -1.95
N PRO A 12 -19.57 2.27 -2.73
CA PRO A 12 -18.13 2.19 -2.45
C PRO A 12 -17.77 2.83 -1.09
N GLU A 13 -18.66 3.61 -0.51
CA GLU A 13 -18.57 4.26 0.81
C GLU A 13 -18.58 3.25 1.98
N LEU A 14 -19.27 2.10 1.82
CA LEU A 14 -19.32 1.04 2.84
C LEU A 14 -18.05 0.17 2.87
N ALA A 15 -17.29 0.11 1.77
CA ALA A 15 -15.98 -0.52 1.77
C ALA A 15 -15.00 0.28 2.65
N TRP A 16 -15.15 1.61 2.73
CA TRP A 16 -14.31 2.46 3.56
C TRP A 16 -14.76 2.52 5.01
N ALA A 17 -16.05 2.46 5.32
CA ALA A 17 -16.51 2.30 6.70
C ALA A 17 -15.94 1.01 7.33
N ALA A 18 -15.82 -0.07 6.55
CA ALA A 18 -15.13 -1.29 6.98
C ALA A 18 -13.61 -1.09 7.15
N TYR A 19 -12.95 -0.18 6.41
CA TYR A 19 -11.53 0.13 6.61
C TYR A 19 -11.30 1.15 7.75
N GLY A 20 -12.21 2.09 8.00
CA GLY A 20 -12.18 2.97 9.17
C GLY A 20 -12.48 2.21 10.48
N VAL A 21 -13.16 1.07 10.40
CA VAL A 21 -13.45 0.17 11.53
C VAL A 21 -12.46 -1.02 11.62
N ALA A 22 -11.82 -1.44 10.51
CA ALA A 22 -10.87 -2.58 10.49
C ALA A 22 -9.38 -2.18 10.51
N VAL A 23 -9.08 -1.02 11.11
CA VAL A 23 -7.73 -0.50 11.38
C VAL A 23 -7.37 -0.71 12.86
N ALA A 24 -7.93 -1.76 13.46
CA ALA A 24 -7.38 -2.36 14.67
C ALA A 24 -6.53 -3.57 14.25
N PRO A 25 -5.25 -3.65 14.65
CA PRO A 25 -4.52 -4.91 14.60
C PRO A 25 -5.38 -5.99 15.24
N THR A 26 -5.48 -7.17 14.64
CA THR A 26 -6.14 -8.34 15.24
C THR A 26 -5.63 -8.60 16.66
N ASP A 27 -4.39 -8.21 16.95
CA ASP A 27 -3.78 -8.26 18.28
C ASP A 27 -4.37 -7.22 19.25
N THR A 28 -4.73 -6.03 18.77
CA THR A 28 -5.41 -4.99 19.55
C THR A 28 -6.87 -5.35 19.81
N LEU A 29 -7.57 -5.96 18.84
CA LEU A 29 -8.91 -6.51 19.07
C LEU A 29 -8.87 -7.66 20.07
N ARG A 30 -7.93 -8.61 19.92
CA ARG A 30 -7.75 -9.70 20.90
C ARG A 30 -7.41 -9.17 22.29
N LYS A 31 -6.61 -8.11 22.39
CA LYS A 31 -6.23 -7.50 23.65
C LYS A 31 -7.41 -6.75 24.29
N LEU A 32 -8.16 -5.97 23.52
CA LEU A 32 -9.40 -5.33 23.99
C LEU A 32 -10.48 -6.33 24.38
N LEU A 33 -10.58 -7.46 23.67
CA LEU A 33 -11.47 -8.58 24.02
C LEU A 33 -11.02 -9.30 25.29
N ALA A 34 -9.71 -9.48 25.48
CA ALA A 34 -9.16 -10.05 26.71
C ALA A 34 -9.38 -9.13 27.93
N ASP A 35 -9.31 -7.81 27.73
CA ASP A 35 -9.58 -6.82 28.76
C ASP A 35 -11.09 -6.73 29.09
N ALA A 36 -11.98 -6.93 28.10
CA ALA A 36 -13.44 -6.97 28.31
C ALA A 36 -13.91 -8.30 28.95
N SER A 37 -13.20 -9.41 28.68
CA SER A 37 -13.47 -10.74 29.26
C SER A 37 -13.32 -10.81 30.78
N GLN A 38 -12.67 -9.83 31.43
CA GLN A 38 -12.50 -9.82 32.88
C GLN A 38 -13.76 -9.35 33.64
N ASN A 39 -14.77 -8.80 32.96
CA ASN A 39 -15.86 -8.10 33.63
C ASN A 39 -17.26 -8.74 33.62
N ASP A 40 -17.61 -9.76 32.83
CA ASP A 40 -19.00 -10.27 32.88
C ASP A 40 -19.18 -11.78 32.58
N SER A 41 -19.83 -12.47 33.52
CA SER A 41 -20.13 -13.90 33.57
C SER A 41 -21.29 -14.36 32.67
N ALA A 42 -21.48 -13.73 31.49
CA ALA A 42 -22.61 -14.00 30.58
C ALA A 42 -22.19 -14.24 29.10
N ALA A 43 -20.92 -14.56 28.84
CA ALA A 43 -20.27 -14.36 27.53
C ALA A 43 -20.07 -15.60 26.62
N SER A 44 -20.85 -16.68 26.77
CA SER A 44 -20.61 -17.88 25.93
C SER A 44 -21.25 -17.84 24.53
N GLY A 45 -22.35 -17.09 24.36
CA GLY A 45 -23.01 -16.92 23.05
C GLY A 45 -22.34 -15.88 22.15
N ASP A 46 -21.82 -14.81 22.74
CA ASP A 46 -21.25 -13.67 21.99
C ASP A 46 -19.85 -13.96 21.46
N ALA A 47 -19.05 -14.78 22.13
CA ALA A 47 -17.69 -15.11 21.70
C ALA A 47 -17.69 -15.89 20.37
N ALA A 48 -18.63 -16.82 20.18
CA ALA A 48 -18.77 -17.57 18.94
C ALA A 48 -19.20 -16.66 17.78
N GLN A 49 -20.16 -15.76 18.03
CA GLN A 49 -20.63 -14.78 17.04
C GLN A 49 -19.54 -13.75 16.68
N GLN A 50 -18.71 -13.35 17.65
CA GLN A 50 -17.56 -12.49 17.43
C GLN A 50 -16.48 -13.18 16.59
N GLU A 51 -16.16 -14.44 16.89
CA GLU A 51 -15.18 -15.21 16.12
C GLU A 51 -15.64 -15.42 14.67
N ASP A 52 -16.93 -15.66 14.44
CA ASP A 52 -17.51 -15.78 13.10
C ASP A 52 -17.41 -14.47 12.29
N GLU A 53 -17.71 -13.33 12.91
CA GLU A 53 -17.56 -12.03 12.26
C GLU A 53 -16.08 -11.69 12.00
N ILE A 54 -15.16 -12.04 12.90
CA ILE A 54 -13.72 -11.90 12.68
C ILE A 54 -13.29 -12.75 11.49
N ALA A 55 -13.69 -14.02 11.43
CA ALA A 55 -13.36 -14.92 10.33
C ALA A 55 -13.91 -14.40 8.98
N LYS A 56 -15.12 -13.85 8.98
CA LYS A 56 -15.73 -13.21 7.82
C LYS A 56 -14.98 -11.96 7.36
N LEU A 57 -14.57 -11.09 8.29
CA LEU A 57 -13.75 -9.91 7.98
C LEU A 57 -12.38 -10.32 7.44
N GLN A 58 -11.74 -11.33 8.03
CA GLN A 58 -10.46 -11.86 7.56
C GLN A 58 -10.57 -12.40 6.13
N ARG A 59 -11.66 -13.13 5.81
CA ARG A 59 -11.90 -13.64 4.45
C ARG A 59 -12.04 -12.51 3.42
N ARG A 60 -12.78 -11.44 3.78
CA ARG A 60 -12.93 -10.26 2.92
C ARG A 60 -11.61 -9.50 2.75
N LEU A 61 -10.84 -9.33 3.82
CA LEU A 61 -9.53 -8.69 3.77
C LEU A 61 -8.54 -9.49 2.91
N ALA A 62 -8.55 -10.82 3.03
CA ALA A 62 -7.72 -11.70 2.19
C ALA A 62 -8.06 -11.55 0.71
N PHE A 63 -9.36 -11.50 0.37
CA PHE A 63 -9.80 -11.22 -0.99
C PHE A 63 -9.27 -9.87 -1.51
N TYR A 64 -9.46 -8.78 -0.77
CA TYR A 64 -8.99 -7.46 -1.19
C TYR A 64 -7.46 -7.38 -1.30
N ARG A 65 -6.72 -8.03 -0.40
CA ARG A 65 -5.25 -8.12 -0.46
C ARG A 65 -4.80 -8.75 -1.77
N ASN A 66 -5.42 -9.85 -2.17
CA ASN A 66 -5.06 -10.59 -3.39
C ASN A 66 -5.47 -9.84 -4.66
N VAL A 67 -6.64 -9.21 -4.68
CA VAL A 67 -7.11 -8.47 -5.86
C VAL A 67 -6.37 -7.14 -6.04
N LEU A 68 -6.16 -6.40 -4.95
CA LEU A 68 -5.56 -5.07 -5.03
C LEU A 68 -4.03 -5.11 -4.98
N ASN A 69 -3.43 -6.23 -4.59
CA ASN A 69 -1.99 -6.32 -4.28
C ASN A 69 -1.56 -5.18 -3.35
N PHE A 70 -2.37 -4.96 -2.31
CA PHE A 70 -2.24 -3.84 -1.39
C PHE A 70 -2.46 -4.30 0.05
N ARG A 71 -1.65 -3.80 0.97
CA ARG A 71 -1.75 -4.11 2.40
C ARG A 71 -1.52 -2.87 3.23
N VAL A 72 -2.33 -2.74 4.29
CA VAL A 72 -2.10 -1.81 5.39
C VAL A 72 -1.55 -2.60 6.57
N VAL A 73 -0.48 -2.11 7.18
CA VAL A 73 0.15 -2.72 8.35
C VAL A 73 0.31 -1.66 9.42
N HIS A 74 -0.13 -1.95 10.64
CA HIS A 74 0.20 -1.14 11.81
C HIS A 74 1.56 -1.58 12.34
N LEU A 75 2.40 -0.61 12.60
CA LEU A 75 3.68 -0.77 13.26
C LEU A 75 3.55 -0.31 14.72
N LYS A 76 4.62 -0.51 15.49
CA LYS A 76 4.74 0.08 16.83
C LYS A 76 4.76 1.61 16.74
N ASP A 77 4.52 2.27 17.87
CA ASP A 77 4.65 3.73 18.03
C ASP A 77 3.68 4.58 17.18
N ASN A 78 2.41 4.15 17.07
CA ASN A 78 1.37 4.83 16.29
C ASN A 78 1.75 5.05 14.82
N ARG A 79 2.56 4.15 14.27
CA ARG A 79 2.91 4.16 12.86
C ARG A 79 2.08 3.15 12.09
N PHE A 80 1.84 3.45 10.83
CA PHE A 80 1.25 2.49 9.91
C PHE A 80 1.88 2.63 8.53
N GLN A 81 1.75 1.60 7.72
CA GLN A 81 2.39 1.49 6.42
C GLN A 81 1.42 1.00 5.38
N PHE A 82 1.45 1.65 4.22
CA PHE A 82 0.81 1.20 3.00
C PHE A 82 1.84 0.48 2.14
N ILE A 83 1.57 -0.77 1.78
CA ILE A 83 2.46 -1.63 1.01
C ILE A 83 1.76 -2.03 -0.29
N PHE A 84 2.45 -1.87 -1.41
CA PHE A 84 1.99 -2.22 -2.74
C PHE A 84 2.88 -3.32 -3.33
N TYR A 85 2.23 -4.37 -3.82
CA TYR A 85 2.88 -5.54 -4.43
C TYR A 85 2.61 -5.59 -5.94
N GLY A 86 3.41 -6.37 -6.66
CA GLY A 86 3.23 -6.61 -8.09
C GLY A 86 3.39 -5.35 -8.96
N LEU A 87 4.18 -4.38 -8.50
CA LEU A 87 4.51 -3.18 -9.28
C LEU A 87 5.85 -3.31 -10.03
N SER A 88 6.71 -4.23 -9.60
CA SER A 88 7.97 -4.61 -10.24
C SER A 88 7.84 -6.01 -10.86
N GLU A 89 8.75 -6.34 -11.78
CA GLU A 89 8.92 -7.70 -12.30
C GLU A 89 9.61 -8.60 -11.25
N ASP A 90 10.43 -7.99 -10.39
CA ASP A 90 11.09 -8.68 -9.29
C ASP A 90 10.13 -8.84 -8.10
N PRO A 91 9.89 -10.08 -7.62
CA PRO A 91 8.94 -10.33 -6.53
C PRO A 91 9.42 -9.76 -5.18
N GLU A 92 10.72 -9.50 -5.03
CA GLU A 92 11.30 -8.90 -3.83
C GLU A 92 11.17 -7.37 -3.79
N ASP A 93 10.88 -6.74 -4.92
CA ASP A 93 10.70 -5.29 -5.01
C ASP A 93 9.27 -4.91 -4.62
N PHE A 94 9.07 -4.51 -3.36
CA PHE A 94 7.81 -3.96 -2.87
C PHE A 94 7.90 -2.45 -2.61
N CYS A 95 6.83 -1.75 -2.94
CA CYS A 95 6.72 -0.31 -2.69
C CYS A 95 5.97 -0.07 -1.40
N TYR A 96 6.39 0.91 -0.62
CA TYR A 96 5.67 1.28 0.58
C TYR A 96 5.80 2.75 0.93
N VAL A 97 4.83 3.22 1.71
CA VAL A 97 4.90 4.50 2.40
C VAL A 97 4.53 4.28 3.87
N THR A 98 5.32 4.84 4.78
CA THR A 98 5.14 4.74 6.22
C THR A 98 4.76 6.10 6.78
N PHE A 99 3.73 6.10 7.60
CA PHE A 99 3.22 7.26 8.30
C PHE A 99 3.36 7.10 9.81
N ALA A 100 3.50 8.22 10.51
CA ALA A 100 3.30 8.35 11.93
C ALA A 100 2.03 9.15 12.17
N GLN A 101 1.22 8.71 13.12
CA GLN A 101 0.07 9.47 13.59
C GLN A 101 0.48 10.23 14.84
N PRO A 102 0.39 11.58 14.85
CA PRO A 102 0.73 12.37 16.02
C PRO A 102 -0.25 12.04 17.17
N PRO A 103 0.22 12.02 18.42
CA PRO A 103 -0.65 11.74 19.56
C PRO A 103 -1.74 12.82 19.63
N THR A 104 -3.00 12.37 19.69
CA THR A 104 -4.19 13.23 19.73
C THR A 104 -4.15 14.10 20.98
N THR A 105 -3.69 15.36 20.86
CA THR A 105 -3.83 16.35 21.93
C THR A 105 -5.30 16.74 22.03
N ALA A 106 -5.86 16.57 23.22
CA ALA A 106 -7.29 16.69 23.52
C ALA A 106 -7.99 17.84 22.77
N GLY A 107 -8.94 17.48 21.88
CA GLY A 107 -10.02 18.36 21.47
C GLY A 107 -10.02 18.90 20.03
N LYS A 108 -9.08 18.53 19.16
CA LYS A 108 -9.19 18.84 17.72
C LYS A 108 -8.91 17.60 16.88
N THR A 109 -9.44 17.63 15.67
CA THR A 109 -9.41 16.69 14.53
C THR A 109 -8.01 16.17 14.13
N ALA A 110 -7.20 15.76 15.09
CA ALA A 110 -5.85 15.21 14.92
C ALA A 110 -5.88 13.72 14.58
N ASP A 111 -7.01 13.04 14.76
CA ASP A 111 -7.18 11.62 14.43
C ASP A 111 -7.05 11.30 12.92
N MET A 112 -7.00 12.31 12.05
CA MET A 112 -6.84 12.12 10.60
C MET A 112 -5.53 12.62 10.01
N LEU A 113 -4.72 13.36 10.78
CA LEU A 113 -3.45 13.90 10.28
C LEU A 113 -2.36 12.83 10.31
N VAL A 114 -1.55 12.81 9.26
CA VAL A 114 -0.47 11.84 9.11
C VAL A 114 0.83 12.55 8.77
N ASP A 115 1.91 12.14 9.43
CA ASP A 115 3.27 12.60 9.16
C ASP A 115 4.02 11.55 8.34
N LEU A 116 4.64 11.99 7.25
CA LEU A 116 5.43 11.11 6.39
C LEU A 116 6.73 10.70 7.10
N VAL A 117 6.91 9.40 7.32
CA VAL A 117 8.14 8.84 7.90
C VAL A 117 9.10 8.38 6.80
N ARG A 118 8.58 7.61 5.83
CA ARG A 118 9.41 7.01 4.77
C ARG A 118 8.58 6.70 3.53
N CYS A 119 9.19 6.87 2.37
CA CYS A 119 8.65 6.41 1.08
C CYS A 119 9.72 5.62 0.36
N ASN A 120 9.39 4.41 -0.11
CA ASN A 120 10.28 3.58 -0.90
C ASN A 120 9.51 2.94 -2.06
N PRO A 121 9.97 3.11 -3.31
CA PRO A 121 11.04 3.99 -3.77
C PRO A 121 10.72 5.48 -3.52
N PRO A 122 11.74 6.38 -3.57
CA PRO A 122 11.50 7.80 -3.35
C PRO A 122 10.67 8.40 -4.49
N ILE A 123 9.66 9.19 -4.12
CA ILE A 123 8.82 9.95 -5.05
C ILE A 123 9.08 11.43 -4.82
N SER A 124 9.33 12.18 -5.89
CA SER A 124 9.73 13.59 -5.81
C SER A 124 8.67 14.52 -5.22
N ASP A 125 7.39 14.23 -5.42
CA ASP A 125 6.27 15.05 -4.96
C ASP A 125 5.49 14.44 -3.78
N ILE A 126 6.08 13.48 -3.05
CA ILE A 126 5.38 12.76 -1.98
C ILE A 126 4.86 13.67 -0.87
N GLU A 127 5.66 14.64 -0.41
CA GLU A 127 5.25 15.57 0.64
C GLU A 127 4.03 16.40 0.23
N ARG A 128 3.96 16.81 -1.06
CA ARG A 128 2.79 17.52 -1.59
C ARG A 128 1.55 16.63 -1.55
N LEU A 129 1.69 15.36 -1.95
CA LEU A 129 0.58 14.40 -1.89
C LEU A 129 0.09 14.18 -0.46
N VAL A 130 0.99 14.10 0.51
CA VAL A 130 0.65 13.95 1.93
C VAL A 130 -0.04 15.21 2.46
N ASN A 131 0.41 16.40 2.06
CA ASN A 131 -0.27 17.64 2.41
C ASN A 131 -1.71 17.69 1.85
N PHE A 132 -1.91 17.26 0.60
CA PHE A 132 -3.25 17.13 0.03
C PHE A 132 -4.10 16.11 0.77
N LEU A 133 -3.51 14.96 1.17
CA LEU A 133 -4.21 13.96 1.98
C LEU A 133 -4.66 14.56 3.32
N ASN A 134 -3.79 15.27 4.02
CA ASN A 134 -4.11 15.91 5.30
C ASN A 134 -5.17 17.02 5.15
N GLN A 135 -5.22 17.70 4.01
CA GLN A 135 -6.23 18.75 3.74
C GLN A 135 -7.60 18.18 3.35
N THR A 136 -7.61 17.08 2.57
CA THR A 136 -8.85 16.56 1.95
C THR A 136 -9.42 15.35 2.69
N GLY A 137 -8.59 14.61 3.43
CA GLY A 137 -8.92 13.29 3.95
C GLY A 137 -9.13 12.22 2.87
N ASP A 138 -8.83 12.51 1.59
CA ASP A 138 -9.11 11.59 0.49
C ASP A 138 -7.99 10.56 0.28
N TYR A 139 -8.04 9.51 1.10
CA TYR A 139 -7.15 8.35 1.00
C TYR A 139 -7.29 7.62 -0.33
N ARG A 140 -8.47 7.59 -0.94
CA ARG A 140 -8.71 6.85 -2.19
C ARG A 140 -7.91 7.48 -3.32
N SER A 141 -8.09 8.77 -3.54
CA SER A 141 -7.37 9.50 -4.59
C SER A 141 -5.87 9.50 -4.34
N PHE A 142 -5.46 9.67 -3.08
CA PHE A 142 -4.06 9.56 -2.67
C PHE A 142 -3.45 8.22 -3.08
N LEU A 143 -4.07 7.08 -2.71
CA LEU A 143 -3.58 5.74 -3.01
C LEU A 143 -3.50 5.47 -4.52
N ILE A 144 -4.48 5.94 -5.29
CA ILE A 144 -4.50 5.80 -6.76
C ILE A 144 -3.32 6.55 -7.38
N VAL A 145 -3.11 7.80 -6.97
CA VAL A 145 -1.99 8.61 -7.48
C VAL A 145 -0.66 7.99 -7.07
N LEU A 146 -0.52 7.62 -5.80
CA LEU A 146 0.69 7.01 -5.26
C LEU A 146 1.08 5.73 -6.01
N ARG A 147 0.11 4.84 -6.27
CA ARG A 147 0.34 3.62 -7.06
C ARG A 147 0.85 3.92 -8.46
N LYS A 148 0.26 4.91 -9.15
CA LYS A 148 0.71 5.34 -10.48
C LYS A 148 2.15 5.86 -10.45
N ARG A 149 2.55 6.57 -9.39
CA ARG A 149 3.93 7.06 -9.23
C ARG A 149 4.92 5.91 -9.08
N PHE A 150 4.60 4.91 -8.26
CA PHE A 150 5.43 3.71 -8.12
C PHE A 150 5.56 2.92 -9.43
N GLN A 151 4.46 2.74 -10.16
CA GLN A 151 4.51 2.09 -11.49
C GLN A 151 5.41 2.86 -12.46
N ARG A 152 5.29 4.20 -12.47
CA ARG A 152 6.13 5.05 -13.32
C ARG A 152 7.61 4.93 -12.96
N TYR A 153 7.95 4.83 -11.67
CA TYR A 153 9.31 4.63 -11.21
C TYR A 153 9.94 3.37 -11.83
N PHE A 154 9.28 2.22 -11.75
CA PHE A 154 9.81 0.98 -12.33
C PHE A 154 9.86 1.00 -13.85
N GLN A 155 8.88 1.60 -14.52
CA GLN A 155 8.91 1.81 -15.97
C GLN A 155 10.15 2.61 -16.39
N LEU A 156 10.48 3.68 -15.66
CA LEU A 156 11.66 4.49 -15.92
C LEU A 156 12.95 3.73 -15.62
N ARG A 157 13.03 3.01 -14.50
CA ARG A 157 14.19 2.17 -14.15
C ARG A 157 14.48 1.14 -15.24
N LYS A 158 13.44 0.46 -15.75
CA LYS A 158 13.55 -0.50 -16.86
C LYS A 158 14.04 0.18 -18.15
N ALA A 159 13.47 1.33 -18.51
CA ALA A 159 13.87 2.06 -19.71
C ALA A 159 15.32 2.57 -19.64
N VAL A 160 15.78 3.01 -18.47
CA VAL A 160 17.18 3.44 -18.24
C VAL A 160 18.13 2.26 -18.32
N SER A 161 17.79 1.13 -17.69
CA SER A 161 18.60 -0.10 -17.76
C SER A 161 18.77 -0.59 -19.20
N ALA A 162 17.70 -0.61 -19.99
CA ALA A 162 17.74 -1.00 -21.41
C ALA A 162 18.61 -0.05 -22.27
N LYS A 163 18.63 1.25 -21.95
CA LYS A 163 19.51 2.21 -22.65
C LYS A 163 20.97 2.01 -22.29
N LEU A 164 21.27 1.76 -21.01
CA LEU A 164 22.63 1.52 -20.54
C LEU A 164 23.22 0.23 -21.16
N SER A 165 22.42 -0.85 -21.24
CA SER A 165 22.85 -2.08 -21.90
C SER A 165 23.07 -1.90 -23.41
N ALA A 166 22.20 -1.16 -24.10
CA ALA A 166 22.38 -0.84 -25.53
C ALA A 166 23.63 0.03 -25.79
N ALA A 167 23.92 1.00 -24.92
CA ALA A 167 25.11 1.84 -25.01
C ALA A 167 26.41 1.05 -24.80
N ALA A 168 26.41 0.10 -23.85
CA ALA A 168 27.55 -0.79 -23.63
C ALA A 168 27.86 -1.66 -24.86
N VAL A 169 26.84 -2.22 -25.52
CA VAL A 169 27.00 -3.04 -26.73
C VAL A 169 27.52 -2.23 -27.93
N CYS A 170 27.17 -0.94 -28.04
CA CYS A 170 27.70 -0.06 -29.09
C CYS A 170 29.15 0.37 -28.84
N GLY A 171 29.57 0.50 -27.57
CA GLY A 171 30.96 0.85 -27.21
C GLY A 171 31.97 -0.23 -27.64
N ASP A 172 31.61 -1.51 -27.49
CA ASP A 172 32.51 -2.62 -27.82
C ASP A 172 32.74 -2.82 -29.33
N LYS A 173 31.79 -2.46 -30.19
CA LYS A 173 31.95 -2.59 -31.66
C LYS A 173 32.95 -1.61 -32.27
N VAL A 174 33.27 -0.50 -31.59
CA VAL A 174 34.21 0.52 -32.12
C VAL A 174 35.68 0.10 -31.91
N MET A 175 35.97 -0.76 -30.92
CA MET A 175 37.33 -1.20 -30.59
C MET A 175 37.83 -2.35 -31.48
N THR A 176 36.96 -3.16 -32.08
CA THR A 176 37.37 -4.33 -32.88
C THR A 176 37.64 -4.04 -34.36
N SER A 177 37.39 -2.81 -34.85
CA SER A 177 37.51 -2.50 -36.29
C SER A 177 38.82 -1.83 -36.70
N LYS A 178 39.84 -1.81 -35.83
CA LYS A 178 41.09 -1.04 -36.04
C LYS A 178 42.36 -1.90 -35.97
N GLN A 179 42.35 -3.10 -36.53
CA GLN A 179 43.58 -3.89 -36.72
C GLN A 179 43.50 -4.85 -37.92
N VAL A 180 43.32 -4.35 -39.14
CA VAL A 180 43.83 -5.04 -40.34
C VAL A 180 44.14 -3.97 -41.38
N SER A 181 45.42 -3.65 -41.57
CA SER A 181 46.03 -3.15 -42.82
C SER A 181 47.24 -2.26 -42.49
N SER A 182 48.39 -2.87 -42.25
CA SER A 182 49.68 -2.27 -42.64
C SER A 182 50.73 -3.38 -42.71
N SER A 183 50.77 -4.05 -43.85
CA SER A 183 51.92 -4.83 -44.30
C SER A 183 51.96 -4.74 -45.80
N GLN A 184 52.75 -3.79 -46.31
CA GLN A 184 53.48 -3.85 -47.58
C GLN A 184 54.48 -2.69 -47.62
#